data_AF-A0A955E2R2-F1
#
_entry.id   AF-A0A955E2R2-F1
#
_cell.length_a   1.000
_cell.length_b   1.000
_cell.length_c   1.000
_cell.angle_alpha   90.00
_cell.angle_beta   90.00
_cell.angle_gamma   90.00
#
_symmetry.space_group_name_H-M   'P 1'
#
loop_
_entity.id
_entity.type
_entity.pdbx_description
1 polymer ?
#
loop_
_entity_poly.entity_id
_entity_poly.type
_entity_poly.pdbx_seq_one_letter_code
_entity_poly.pdbx_strand_id
1 'polypeptide(L)'
;MAKGKKRILVLIKPKDPADPSAGNVSIGSPKELIASLANYNTAPDGSQTSRLGTAVLHGPGFVVEYAMGHDELMQAMIVVNHQDFAWPVISKMCRDNGWKMQDTESGQIFG
;
A
#
# COMPACT_ATOMS: atom_id res chain seq x y z
N MET A 1 -6.66 -12.44 24.35
CA MET A 1 -6.67 -11.18 23.59
C MET A 1 -7.46 -11.40 22.32
N ALA A 2 -8.55 -10.66 22.08
CA ALA A 2 -9.35 -10.81 20.87
C ALA A 2 -8.50 -10.46 19.65
N LYS A 3 -8.48 -11.32 18.64
CA LYS A 3 -7.79 -11.08 17.37
C LYS A 3 -8.56 -9.96 16.66
N GLY A 4 -8.05 -8.73 16.72
CA GLY A 4 -8.62 -7.59 16.00
C GLY A 4 -8.81 -7.96 14.52
N LYS A 5 -9.92 -7.50 13.92
CA LYS A 5 -10.20 -7.73 12.50
C LYS A 5 -9.05 -7.12 11.68
N LYS A 6 -8.47 -7.90 10.76
CA LYS A 6 -7.42 -7.42 9.87
C LYS A 6 -8.02 -6.39 8.93
N ARG A 7 -7.50 -5.17 8.96
CA ARG A 7 -7.94 -4.10 8.06
C ARG A 7 -7.14 -4.18 6.76
N ILE A 8 -7.84 -4.17 5.64
CA ILE A 8 -7.24 -4.24 4.30
C ILE A 8 -7.51 -2.91 3.61
N LEU A 9 -6.44 -2.30 3.09
CA LEU A 9 -6.50 -1.04 2.38
C LEU A 9 -5.95 -1.24 0.97
N VAL A 10 -6.47 -0.49 0.00
CA VAL A 10 -5.95 -0.42 -1.35
C VAL A 10 -5.21 0.90 -1.50
N LEU A 11 -3.93 0.84 -1.79
CA LEU A 11 -3.10 1.98 -2.11
C LEU A 11 -3.30 2.35 -3.58
N ILE A 12 -3.65 3.61 -3.83
CA ILE A 12 -3.93 4.17 -5.16
C ILE A 12 -3.28 5.54 -5.30
N LYS A 13 -3.08 6.00 -6.53
CA LYS A 13 -2.68 7.38 -6.83
C LYS A 13 -3.75 8.06 -7.67
N PRO A 14 -4.59 8.93 -7.09
CA PRO A 14 -5.56 9.69 -7.85
C PRO A 14 -4.86 10.54 -8.92
N LYS A 15 -5.46 10.63 -10.11
CA LYS A 15 -4.99 11.53 -11.17
C LYS A 15 -5.14 12.99 -10.77
N ASP A 16 -6.27 13.31 -10.15
CA ASP A 16 -6.56 14.61 -9.54
C ASP A 16 -7.05 14.38 -8.10
N PRO A 17 -6.33 14.85 -7.08
CA PRO A 17 -6.77 14.74 -5.68
C PRO A 17 -8.09 15.47 -5.38
N ALA A 18 -8.48 16.47 -6.18
CA ALA A 18 -9.71 17.24 -6.01
C ALA A 18 -10.91 16.62 -6.76
N ASP A 19 -10.66 15.76 -7.75
CA ASP A 19 -11.69 15.10 -8.55
C ASP A 19 -11.54 13.57 -8.50
N PRO A 20 -12.28 12.88 -7.60
CA PRO A 20 -12.28 11.43 -7.52
C PRO A 20 -12.73 10.72 -8.81
N SER A 21 -13.44 11.41 -9.70
CA SER A 21 -13.90 10.84 -10.98
C SER A 21 -12.84 10.87 -12.09
N ALA A 22 -11.74 11.61 -11.89
CA ALA A 22 -10.62 11.68 -12.82
C ALA A 22 -9.83 10.36 -12.94
N GLY A 23 -10.13 9.38 -12.09
CA GLY A 23 -9.51 8.06 -12.07
C GLY A 23 -8.17 8.04 -11.35
N ASN A 24 -7.47 6.90 -11.46
CA ASN A 24 -6.17 6.67 -10.85
C ASN A 24 -5.08 6.57 -11.91
N VAL A 25 -3.87 7.01 -11.55
CA VAL A 25 -2.65 6.80 -12.31
C VAL A 25 -1.77 5.76 -11.62
N SER A 26 -0.72 5.29 -12.30
CA SER A 26 0.22 4.34 -11.73
C SER A 26 0.88 4.87 -10.45
N ILE A 27 1.04 3.99 -9.45
CA ILE A 27 1.86 4.21 -8.26
C ILE A 27 3.37 4.03 -8.54
N GLY A 28 3.74 3.73 -9.80
CA GLY A 28 5.09 3.48 -10.27
C GLY A 28 5.31 2.03 -10.68
N SER A 29 6.52 1.74 -11.17
CA SER A 29 7.02 0.39 -11.38
C SER A 29 7.29 -0.32 -10.04
N PRO A 30 7.41 -1.66 -10.01
CA PRO A 30 7.80 -2.38 -8.79
C PRO A 30 9.07 -1.85 -8.13
N LYS A 31 10.07 -1.44 -8.92
CA LYS A 31 11.33 -0.89 -8.42
C LYS A 31 11.11 0.47 -7.76
N GLU A 32 10.31 1.34 -8.36
CA GLU A 32 9.98 2.66 -7.81
C GLU A 32 9.10 2.56 -6.57
N LEU A 33 8.15 1.63 -6.55
CA LEU A 33 7.35 1.33 -5.36
C LEU A 33 8.26 0.91 -4.20
N ILE A 34 9.16 -0.05 -4.39
CA ILE A 34 10.10 -0.50 -3.35
C ILE A 34 10.99 0.66 -2.88
N ALA A 35 11.55 1.44 -3.81
CA ALA A 35 12.41 2.58 -3.46
C ALA A 35 11.65 3.64 -2.65
N SER A 36 10.39 3.90 -2.99
CA SER A 36 9.54 4.86 -2.27
C SER A 36 9.21 4.37 -0.86
N LEU A 37 8.91 3.08 -0.73
CA LEU A 37 8.55 2.42 0.53
C LEU A 37 9.74 2.20 1.48
N ALA A 38 10.96 2.09 0.94
CA ALA A 38 12.18 1.91 1.74
C ALA A 38 12.40 3.06 2.75
N ASN A 39 12.01 4.29 2.39
CA ASN A 39 12.07 5.46 3.28
C ASN A 39 11.21 5.34 4.55
N TYR A 40 10.32 4.35 4.59
CA TYR A 40 9.38 4.09 5.68
C TYR A 40 9.60 2.70 6.31
N ASN A 41 10.84 2.19 6.25
CA ASN A 41 11.22 0.86 6.74
C ASN A 41 10.35 -0.27 6.16
N THR A 42 9.96 -0.13 4.89
CA THR A 42 9.13 -1.10 4.19
C THR A 42 9.89 -1.68 3.01
N ALA A 43 10.21 -2.96 3.08
CA ALA A 43 11.07 -3.64 2.10
C ALA A 43 10.75 -5.14 2.00
N PRO A 44 11.23 -5.85 0.96
CA PRO A 44 11.18 -7.31 0.94
C PRO A 44 11.97 -7.89 2.13
N ASP A 45 11.51 -9.00 2.70
CA ASP A 45 12.20 -9.67 3.82
C ASP A 45 13.30 -10.65 3.35
N GLY A 46 13.57 -10.71 2.04
CA GLY A 46 14.52 -11.63 1.44
C GLY A 46 14.00 -13.06 1.31
N SER A 47 12.76 -13.35 1.72
CA SER A 47 12.10 -14.61 1.35
C SER A 47 11.92 -14.67 -0.17
N GLN A 48 12.10 -15.86 -0.76
CA GLN A 48 11.79 -16.06 -2.17
C GLN A 48 10.31 -15.74 -2.37
N THR A 49 10.03 -14.65 -3.08
CA THR A 49 8.70 -14.07 -3.14
C THR A 49 7.71 -15.07 -3.73
N SER A 50 6.54 -15.12 -3.09
CA SER A 50 5.22 -15.17 -3.71
C SER A 50 4.38 -16.41 -3.43
N ARG A 51 3.28 -16.20 -2.71
CA ARG A 51 2.07 -16.98 -2.97
C ARG A 51 1.46 -16.42 -4.26
N LEU A 52 1.34 -17.24 -5.30
CA LEU A 52 0.42 -16.98 -6.43
C LEU A 52 0.68 -15.67 -7.23
N GLY A 53 1.93 -15.31 -7.52
CA GLY A 53 2.25 -14.18 -8.40
C GLY A 53 2.21 -12.79 -7.76
N THR A 54 2.09 -12.68 -6.43
CA THR A 54 2.25 -11.42 -5.70
C THR A 54 3.61 -11.31 -4.99
N ALA A 55 4.17 -10.11 -4.92
CA ALA A 55 5.31 -9.81 -4.07
C ALA A 55 4.84 -9.18 -2.76
N VAL A 56 5.59 -9.41 -1.67
CA VAL A 56 5.25 -8.93 -0.33
C VAL A 56 6.39 -8.07 0.21
N LEU A 57 6.05 -6.89 0.72
CA LEU A 57 6.93 -5.98 1.42
C LEU A 57 6.48 -5.85 2.87
N HIS A 58 7.42 -5.87 3.78
CA HIS A 58 7.17 -5.87 5.22
C HIS A 58 7.48 -4.49 5.78
N GLY A 59 6.46 -3.87 6.38
CA GLY A 59 6.57 -2.58 7.05
C GLY A 59 6.22 -2.66 8.54
N PRO A 60 6.34 -1.54 9.27
CA PRO A 60 6.04 -1.49 10.69
C PRO A 60 4.53 -1.61 10.95
N GLY A 61 4.08 -2.81 11.34
CA GLY A 61 2.68 -3.09 11.68
C GLY A 61 1.77 -3.36 10.47
N PHE A 62 2.32 -3.46 9.26
CA PHE A 62 1.59 -3.77 8.03
C PHE A 62 2.46 -4.53 7.03
N VAL A 63 1.83 -5.14 6.03
CA VAL A 63 2.50 -5.64 4.83
C VAL A 63 1.88 -5.02 3.58
N VAL A 64 2.69 -4.83 2.55
CA VAL A 64 2.26 -4.35 1.22
C VAL A 64 2.38 -5.50 0.24
N GLU A 65 1.31 -5.80 -0.47
CA GLU A 65 1.26 -6.84 -1.50
C GLU A 65 0.98 -6.20 -2.86
N TYR A 66 1.75 -6.56 -3.88
CA TYR A 66 1.52 -6.09 -5.25
C TYR A 66 1.67 -7.23 -6.25
N ALA A 67 0.96 -7.12 -7.38
CA ALA A 67 1.04 -8.13 -8.45
C ALA A 67 2.39 -8.04 -9.18
N MET A 68 3.05 -9.19 -9.34
CA MET A 68 4.26 -9.29 -10.15
C MET A 68 3.91 -9.48 -11.64
N GLY A 69 4.85 -9.15 -12.53
CA GLY A 69 4.69 -9.32 -13.98
C GLY A 69 4.07 -8.13 -14.71
N HIS A 70 3.76 -7.04 -13.99
CA HIS A 70 3.37 -5.77 -14.58
C HIS A 70 4.49 -4.74 -14.42
N ASP A 71 4.80 -4.02 -15.51
CA ASP A 71 5.81 -2.95 -15.50
C ASP A 71 5.32 -1.72 -14.74
N GLU A 72 4.03 -1.45 -14.78
CA GLU A 72 3.36 -0.37 -14.05
C GLU A 72 2.34 -0.94 -13.06
N LEU A 73 2.43 -0.51 -11.81
CA LEU A 73 1.47 -0.86 -10.78
C LEU A 73 0.42 0.22 -10.70
N MET A 74 -0.85 -0.16 -10.83
CA MET A 74 -1.97 0.78 -10.63
C MET A 74 -2.38 0.88 -9.16
N GLN A 75 -2.16 -0.20 -8.42
CA GLN A 75 -2.55 -0.32 -7.02
C GLN A 75 -1.67 -1.34 -6.28
N ALA A 76 -1.64 -1.24 -4.97
CA ALA A 76 -1.08 -2.24 -4.06
C ALA A 76 -2.03 -2.47 -2.89
N MET A 77 -2.02 -3.66 -2.31
CA MET A 77 -2.82 -3.98 -1.12
C MET A 77 -1.98 -3.78 0.14
N ILE A 78 -2.54 -3.15 1.16
CA ILE A 78 -1.92 -2.99 2.47
C ILE A 78 -2.74 -3.78 3.47
N VAL A 79 -2.13 -4.80 4.08
CA VAL A 79 -2.75 -5.56 5.17
C VAL A 79 -2.21 -5.03 6.49
N VAL A 80 -3.09 -4.39 7.26
CA VAL A 80 -2.74 -3.79 8.56
C VAL A 80 -2.89 -4.83 9.65
N ASN A 81 -1.76 -5.16 10.29
CA ASN A 81 -1.70 -6.11 11.39
C ASN A 81 -1.79 -5.41 12.76
N HIS A 82 -1.22 -4.20 12.87
CA HIS A 82 -1.21 -3.38 14.09
C HIS A 82 -1.53 -1.92 13.78
N GLN A 83 -2.80 -1.54 13.95
CA GLN A 83 -3.32 -0.24 13.48
C GLN A 83 -2.59 0.97 14.07
N ASP A 84 -2.36 0.98 15.38
CA ASP A 84 -1.77 2.15 16.06
C ASP A 84 -0.32 2.43 15.63
N PHE A 85 0.42 1.39 15.27
CA PHE A 85 1.79 1.50 14.75
C PHE A 85 1.83 1.76 13.24
N ALA A 86 0.94 1.12 12.49
CA ALA A 86 0.91 1.21 11.04
C ALA A 86 0.40 2.57 10.55
N TRP A 87 -0.65 3.10 11.19
CA TRP A 87 -1.37 4.27 10.67
C TRP A 87 -0.52 5.53 10.51
N PRO A 88 0.34 5.93 11.48
CA PRO A 88 1.22 7.09 11.31
C PRO A 88 2.18 6.94 10.12
N VAL A 89 2.70 5.74 9.89
CA VAL A 89 3.67 5.44 8.83
C VAL A 89 3.00 5.45 7.47
N ILE A 90 1.88 4.73 7.32
CA ILE A 90 1.10 4.69 6.07
C ILE A 90 0.57 6.09 5.73
N SER A 91 0.08 6.85 6.71
CA SER A 91 -0.41 8.22 6.48
C SER A 91 0.70 9.16 5.98
N LYS A 92 1.90 9.06 6.57
CA LYS A 92 3.06 9.84 6.10
C LYS A 92 3.49 9.42 4.69
N MET A 93 3.56 8.11 4.44
CA MET A 93 3.88 7.54 3.13
C MET A 93 2.90 8.03 2.05
N CYS A 94 1.60 8.01 2.32
CA CYS A 94 0.60 8.50 1.38
C CYS A 94 0.77 9.99 1.07
N ARG A 95 0.89 10.83 2.11
CA ARG A 95 1.06 12.27 1.94
C ARG A 95 2.31 12.63 1.12
N ASP A 96 3.43 11.99 1.42
CA ASP A 96 4.72 12.32 0.79
C ASP A 96 4.78 11.87 -0.69
N ASN A 97 4.03 10.81 -1.07
CA ASN A 97 4.00 10.28 -2.43
C ASN A 97 2.77 10.70 -3.26
N GLY A 98 1.85 11.47 -2.66
CA GLY A 98 0.58 11.83 -3.28
C GLY A 98 -0.36 10.64 -3.48
N TRP A 99 -0.20 9.59 -2.66
CA TRP A 99 -1.07 8.41 -2.69
C TRP A 99 -2.26 8.57 -1.75
N LYS A 100 -3.28 7.77 -1.99
CA LYS A 100 -4.43 7.60 -1.10
C LYS A 100 -4.61 6.12 -0.78
N MET A 101 -5.27 5.85 0.33
CA MET A 101 -5.63 4.51 0.75
C MET A 101 -7.15 4.39 0.81
N GLN A 102 -7.71 3.37 0.17
CA GLN A 102 -9.14 3.06 0.19
C GLN A 102 -9.37 1.84 1.07
N ASP A 103 -10.23 1.97 2.07
CA ASP A 103 -10.63 0.84 2.91
C ASP A 103 -11.59 -0.07 2.15
N THR A 104 -11.25 -1.35 2.03
CA THR A 104 -12.06 -2.31 1.27
C THR A 104 -13.40 -2.62 1.93
N GLU A 105 -13.54 -2.38 3.23
CA GLU A 105 -14.78 -2.68 3.97
C GLU A 105 -15.73 -1.49 3.97
N SER A 106 -15.25 -0.29 4.28
CA SER A 106 -16.09 0.91 4.37
C SER A 106 -16.17 1.70 3.07
N GLY A 107 -15.25 1.46 2.13
CA GLY A 107 -15.07 2.28 0.93
C GLY A 107 -14.46 3.65 1.20
N GLN A 108 -14.18 3.99 2.46
CA GLN A 108 -13.64 5.30 2.82
C GLN A 108 -12.21 5.47 2.29
N ILE A 109 -11.93 6.66 1.76
CA ILE A 109 -10.61 7.02 1.24
C ILE A 109 -9.90 7.94 2.24
N PHE A 110 -8.61 7.69 2.48
CA PHE A 110 -7.75 8.41 3.40
C PHE A 110 -6.40 8.75 2.76
N GLY A 111 -5.64 9.63 3.42
CA GLY A 111 -4.36 10.15 2.93
C GLY A 111 -4.51 11.55 2.35
#